data_AF-A0A1R3IC49-F1
#
_entry.id   AF-A0A1R3IC49-F1
#
_cell.length_a   1.000
_cell.length_b   1.000
_cell.length_c   1.000
_cell.angle_alpha   90.00
_cell.angle_beta   90.00
_cell.angle_gamma   90.00
#
_symmetry.space_group_name_H-M   'P 1'
#
loop_
_entity.id
_entity.type
_entity.pdbx_description
1 polymer ?
#
loop_
_entity_poly.entity_id
_entity_poly.type
_entity_poly.pdbx_seq_one_letter_code
_entity_poly.pdbx_strand_id
1 'polypeptide(L)'
;MDLSAVSSALQTISRPLIQEVISLWGVKDEVESLERELKWMQSFLKDADAVKVADFEVIRTYVAEVKELAYDAEDVIETFALKVSSKRKG
;
A
#
# COMPACT_ATOMS: atom_id res chain seq x y z
N MET A 1 -8.13 -11.97 5.16
CA MET A 1 -7.01 -11.98 4.19
C MET A 1 -6.89 -10.64 3.44
N ASP A 2 -7.97 -9.86 3.40
CA ASP A 2 -8.13 -8.66 2.55
C ASP A 2 -7.33 -7.41 2.94
N LEU A 3 -6.81 -7.32 4.17
CA LEU A 3 -5.99 -6.19 4.64
C LEU A 3 -4.48 -6.41 4.46
N SER A 4 -4.07 -7.60 3.98
CA SER A 4 -2.67 -8.03 4.01
C SER A 4 -1.78 -7.18 3.10
N ALA A 5 -2.20 -6.95 1.84
CA ALA A 5 -1.44 -6.15 0.87
C ALA A 5 -1.23 -4.70 1.34
N VAL A 6 -2.31 -4.01 1.73
CA VAL A 6 -2.24 -2.63 2.25
C VAL A 6 -1.33 -2.53 3.47
N SER A 7 -1.41 -3.50 4.39
CA SER A 7 -0.59 -3.50 5.60
C SER A 7 0.89 -3.81 5.29
N SER A 8 1.15 -4.71 4.36
CA SER A 8 2.50 -5.05 3.87
C SER A 8 3.17 -3.87 3.18
N ALA A 9 2.45 -3.19 2.29
CA ALA A 9 2.88 -1.95 1.63
C ALA A 9 3.27 -0.86 2.65
N LEU A 10 2.39 -0.58 3.63
CA LEU A 10 2.65 0.38 4.70
C LEU A 10 3.87 0.00 5.56
N GLN A 11 4.00 -1.28 5.92
CA GLN A 11 5.16 -1.77 6.67
C GLN A 11 6.46 -1.60 5.89
N THR A 12 6.44 -1.86 4.58
CA THR A 12 7.63 -1.74 3.73
C THR A 12 8.07 -0.30 3.57
N ILE A 13 7.16 0.64 3.31
CA ILE A 13 7.47 2.07 3.27
C ILE A 13 8.05 2.54 4.61
N SER A 14 7.52 2.05 5.73
CA SER A 14 7.96 2.45 7.07
C SER A 14 9.37 1.97 7.46
N ARG A 15 10.01 1.11 6.64
CA ARG A 15 11.34 0.57 6.97
C ARG A 15 12.40 1.68 6.96
N PRO A 16 13.31 1.73 7.94
CA PRO A 16 14.33 2.79 8.04
C PRO A 16 15.17 2.95 6.77
N LEU A 17 15.57 1.84 6.14
CA LEU A 17 16.36 1.86 4.91
C LEU A 17 15.60 2.46 3.73
N ILE A 18 14.29 2.25 3.69
CA ILE A 18 13.43 2.80 2.64
C ILE A 18 13.27 4.30 2.87
N GLN A 19 13.02 4.72 4.11
CA GLN A 19 12.95 6.14 4.48
C GLN A 19 14.24 6.91 4.18
N GLU A 20 15.41 6.30 4.40
CA GLU A 20 16.70 6.89 4.02
C GLU A 20 16.80 7.11 2.50
N VAL A 21 16.43 6.12 1.68
CA VAL A 21 16.45 6.27 0.21
C VAL A 21 15.41 7.28 -0.27
N ILE A 22 14.21 7.29 0.29
CA ILE A 22 13.17 8.26 -0.05
C ILE A 22 13.68 9.68 0.13
N SER A 23 14.38 9.94 1.24
CA SER A 23 15.05 11.21 1.51
C SER A 23 16.15 11.51 0.49
N LEU A 24 17.03 10.54 0.21
CA LEU A 24 18.14 10.70 -0.73
C LEU A 24 17.69 10.95 -2.18
N TRP A 25 16.58 10.35 -2.60
CA TRP A 25 16.07 10.44 -3.97
C TRP A 25 15.07 11.58 -4.16
N GLY A 26 14.70 12.28 -3.07
CA GLY A 26 13.82 13.44 -3.12
C GLY A 26 12.36 13.11 -3.47
N VAL A 27 11.90 11.88 -3.19
CA VAL A 27 10.55 11.39 -3.53
C VAL A 27 9.62 11.35 -2.31
N LYS A 28 9.89 12.21 -1.32
CA LYS A 28 9.21 12.18 -0.03
C LYS A 28 7.72 12.50 -0.16
N ASP A 29 7.37 13.52 -0.93
CA ASP A 29 5.99 14.00 -1.05
C ASP A 29 5.10 12.97 -1.76
N GLU A 30 5.64 12.29 -2.77
CA GLU A 30 4.98 11.20 -3.48
C GLU A 30 4.72 10.01 -2.55
N VAL A 31 5.71 9.63 -1.74
CA VAL A 31 5.56 8.52 -0.80
C VAL A 31 4.60 8.87 0.34
N GLU A 32 4.63 10.10 0.86
CA GLU A 32 3.64 10.54 1.83
C GLU A 32 2.22 10.55 1.24
N SER A 33 2.06 10.86 -0.05
CA SER A 33 0.77 10.74 -0.73
C SER A 33 0.30 9.29 -0.83
N LEU A 34 1.19 8.39 -1.24
CA LEU A 34 0.89 6.96 -1.31
C LEU A 34 0.53 6.39 0.08
N GLU A 35 1.22 6.82 1.14
CA GLU A 35 0.90 6.39 2.50
C GLU A 35 -0.50 6.85 2.94
N ARG A 36 -0.92 8.07 2.56
CA ARG A 36 -2.29 8.56 2.82
C ARG A 36 -3.33 7.73 2.08
N GLU A 37 -3.10 7.43 0.81
CA GLU A 37 -4.00 6.62 -0.01
C GLU A 37 -4.12 5.18 0.54
N LEU A 38 -3.01 4.55 0.91
CA LEU A 38 -3.00 3.23 1.54
C LEU A 38 -3.76 3.22 2.88
N LYS A 39 -3.61 4.25 3.71
CA LYS A 39 -4.39 4.38 4.97
C LYS A 39 -5.89 4.54 4.70
N TRP A 40 -6.25 5.27 3.64
CA TRP A 40 -7.64 5.39 3.22
C TRP A 40 -8.21 4.04 2.77
N MET A 41 -7.50 3.31 1.91
CA MET A 41 -7.87 1.96 1.48
C MET A 41 -8.03 1.00 2.66
N GLN A 42 -7.11 1.06 3.63
CA GLN A 42 -7.20 0.24 4.84
C GLN A 42 -8.47 0.52 5.64
N SER A 43 -8.85 1.79 5.75
CA SER A 43 -10.04 2.21 6.47
C SER A 43 -11.31 1.78 5.73
N PHE A 44 -11.35 2.01 4.41
CA PHE A 44 -12.46 1.58 3.56
C PHE A 44 -12.70 0.07 3.63
N LEU A 45 -11.64 -0.75 3.53
CA LEU A 45 -11.76 -2.20 3.61
C LEU A 45 -12.24 -2.68 4.98
N LYS A 46 -11.82 -2.03 6.08
CA LYS A 46 -12.33 -2.34 7.43
C LYS A 46 -13.82 -2.03 7.56
N ASP A 47 -14.24 -0.87 7.06
CA ASP A 47 -15.65 -0.46 7.10
C ASP A 47 -16.51 -1.35 6.20
N ALA A 48 -15.99 -1.72 5.03
CA ALA A 48 -16.64 -2.69 4.16
C ALA A 48 -16.81 -4.03 4.90
N ASP A 49 -15.76 -4.63 5.44
CA ASP A 49 -15.84 -5.90 6.20
C ASP A 49 -16.84 -5.84 7.38
N ALA A 50 -17.01 -4.66 8.00
CA ALA A 50 -17.94 -4.47 9.11
C ALA A 50 -19.42 -4.39 8.65
N VAL A 51 -19.66 -3.97 7.40
CA VAL A 51 -21.00 -3.96 6.79
C VAL A 51 -21.25 -5.34 6.16
N LYS A 52 -22.50 -5.81 6.10
CA LYS A 52 -22.85 -7.00 5.32
C LYS A 52 -22.71 -6.70 3.81
N VAL A 53 -21.48 -6.57 3.31
CA VAL A 53 -21.15 -6.20 1.93
C VAL A 53 -21.89 -7.06 0.91
N ALA A 54 -22.20 -8.31 1.27
CA ALA A 54 -22.99 -9.22 0.47
C ALA A 54 -24.35 -8.65 0.01
N ASP A 55 -24.91 -7.70 0.75
CA ASP A 55 -26.23 -7.10 0.48
C ASP A 55 -26.16 -5.90 -0.49
N PHE A 56 -24.96 -5.39 -0.83
CA PHE A 56 -24.78 -4.22 -1.69
C PHE A 56 -23.77 -4.46 -2.81
N GLU A 57 -24.29 -4.75 -4.01
CA GLU A 57 -23.52 -4.97 -5.25
C GLU A 57 -22.45 -3.88 -5.49
N VAL A 58 -22.84 -2.61 -5.30
CA VAL A 58 -21.95 -1.46 -5.50
C VAL A 58 -20.74 -1.48 -4.55
N ILE A 59 -20.93 -1.90 -3.29
CA ILE A 59 -19.84 -1.99 -2.32
C ILE A 59 -18.91 -3.15 -2.69
N ARG A 60 -19.43 -4.28 -3.19
CA ARG A 60 -18.59 -5.38 -3.69
C ARG A 60 -17.67 -4.94 -4.82
N THR A 61 -18.19 -4.19 -5.79
CA THR A 61 -17.38 -3.67 -6.91
C THR A 61 -16.26 -2.77 -6.40
N TYR A 62 -16.56 -1.80 -5.54
CA TYR A 62 -15.53 -0.90 -4.99
C TYR A 62 -14.50 -1.64 -4.13
N VAL A 63 -14.91 -2.65 -3.36
CA VAL A 63 -13.98 -3.49 -2.61
C VAL A 63 -13.02 -4.24 -3.54
N ALA A 64 -13.50 -4.75 -4.67
CA ALA A 64 -12.64 -5.41 -5.65
C ALA A 64 -11.62 -4.45 -6.26
N GLU A 65 -12.05 -3.27 -6.69
CA GLU A 65 -11.17 -2.24 -7.25
C GLU A 65 -10.10 -1.77 -6.24
N VAL A 66 -10.50 -1.50 -5.00
CA VAL A 66 -9.56 -1.09 -3.93
C VAL A 66 -8.54 -2.18 -3.64
N LYS A 67 -8.93 -3.46 -3.72
CA LYS A 67 -8.00 -4.58 -3.54
C LYS A 67 -6.98 -4.67 -4.67
N GLU A 68 -7.43 -4.55 -5.92
CA GLU A 68 -6.56 -4.55 -7.09
C GLU A 68 -5.51 -3.44 -6.98
N LEU A 69 -5.96 -2.21 -6.66
CA LEU A 69 -5.05 -1.08 -6.46
C LEU A 69 -4.08 -1.28 -5.29
N ALA A 70 -4.49 -1.97 -4.22
CA ALA A 70 -3.62 -2.29 -3.11
C ALA A 70 -2.52 -3.29 -3.50
N TYR A 71 -2.83 -4.28 -4.35
CA TYR A 71 -1.84 -5.21 -4.89
C TYR A 71 -0.86 -4.49 -5.82
N ASP A 72 -1.34 -3.63 -6.71
CA ASP A 72 -0.48 -2.83 -7.59
C ASP A 72 0.49 -1.96 -6.78
N ALA A 73 -0.01 -1.33 -5.70
CA ALA A 73 0.83 -0.53 -4.81
C ALA A 73 1.87 -1.40 -4.08
N GLU A 74 1.48 -2.56 -3.57
CA GLU A 74 2.39 -3.52 -2.93
C GLU A 74 3.53 -3.93 -3.89
N ASP A 75 3.20 -4.33 -5.11
CA ASP A 75 4.17 -4.76 -6.12
C ASP A 75 5.19 -3.66 -6.47
N VAL A 76 4.72 -2.41 -6.63
CA VAL A 76 5.59 -1.26 -6.90
C VAL A 76 6.52 -0.99 -5.71
N ILE A 77 6.00 -1.02 -4.48
CA ILE A 77 6.75 -0.79 -3.25
C ILE A 77 7.80 -1.90 -3.03
N GLU A 78 7.42 -3.17 -3.24
CA GLU A 78 8.35 -4.29 -3.14
C GLU A 78 9.45 -4.21 -4.19
N THR A 79 9.10 -3.88 -5.44
CA THR A 79 10.07 -3.67 -6.52
C THR A 79 11.06 -2.56 -6.17
N PHE A 80 10.56 -1.45 -5.61
CA PHE A 80 11.41 -0.35 -5.14
C PHE A 80 12.35 -0.82 -4.03
N ALA A 81 11.82 -1.52 -3.01
CA ALA A 81 12.60 -2.03 -1.90
C ALA A 81 13.70 -3.02 -2.34
N LEU A 82 13.40 -3.90 -3.30
CA LEU A 82 14.38 -4.83 -3.88
C LEU A 82 15.50 -4.08 -4.60
N LYS A 83 15.17 -3.08 -5.44
CA LYS A 83 16.17 -2.23 -6.12
C LYS A 83 17.08 -1.50 -5.14
N VAL A 84 16.51 -0.98 -4.05
CA VAL A 84 17.26 -0.35 -2.96
C VAL A 84 18.22 -1.33 -2.30
N SER A 85 17.74 -2.52 -1.95
CA SER A 85 18.57 -3.53 -1.29
C SER A 85 19.71 -4.06 -2.18
N SER A 86 19.49 -4.15 -3.49
CA SER A 86 20.48 -4.61 -4.47
C SER A 86 21.63 -3.62 -4.66
N LYS A 87 21.35 -2.30 -4.67
CA LYS A 87 22.38 -1.25 -4.81
C LYS A 87 23.37 -1.17 -3.64
N ARG A 88 23.06 -1.80 -2.49
CA ARG A 88 23.91 -1.78 -1.30
C ARG A 88 24.94 -2.93 -1.24
N LYS A 89 24.85 -3.92 -2.14
CA LYS A 89 25.81 -5.02 -2.26
C LYS A 89 26.98 -4.71 -3.23
N GLY A 90 27.07 -3.49 -3.73
CA GLY A 90 28.17 -2.98 -4.56
C GLY A 90 28.99 -1.93 -3.83
#